data_AF-A0A6G0Z0B9-F1
#
_entry.id   AF-A0A6G0Z0B9-F1
#
_cell.length_a   1.000
_cell.length_b   1.000
_cell.length_c   1.000
_cell.angle_alpha   90.00
_cell.angle_beta   90.00
_cell.angle_gamma   90.00
#
_symmetry.space_group_name_H-M   'P 1'
#
loop_
_entity.id
_entity.type
_entity.pdbx_description
1 polymer ?
#
loop_
_entity_poly.entity_id
_entity_poly.type
_entity_poly.pdbx_seq_one_letter_code
_entity_poly.pdbx_strand_id
1 'polypeptide(L)'
;MIKQVFKSFPDNKPISGLCIVEDITKCPTGYNPISKTHDQDSDADLHMQSWKESVFIGRKISRYLCLSKTEGISDYIVVNINIINEKECPPDGYCLIPRTIDSDQKAWRKRQLCYKLTRKSQATFAITDIILLSRSKKAPDGFNLVGDLNGLTLCYKTSPQTPDNVPLPSLNYGLTPTPSTEHIPKSNGSLSSLPSLESSANALSHDYDRLMSLKPTRPAPKLPPTYSSSNYSTLNSYQGLEGIPFVLNQNISMENKSIFKDIPEIKIKTAEDLDLEYNYSFEQERQV
;
A
#
# COMPACT_ATOMS: atom_id res chain seq x y z
N MET A 1 35.23 17.97 -1.75
CA MET A 1 35.40 16.94 -2.81
C MET A 1 35.14 15.53 -2.26
N ILE A 2 34.02 15.31 -1.55
CA ILE A 2 33.71 14.05 -0.83
C ILE A 2 32.45 13.35 -1.41
N LYS A 3 31.70 14.04 -2.29
CA LYS A 3 30.46 13.52 -2.89
C LYS A 3 30.67 12.51 -4.04
N GLN A 4 31.90 12.28 -4.49
CA GLN A 4 32.19 11.37 -5.61
C GLN A 4 32.49 9.93 -5.18
N VAL A 5 32.72 9.66 -3.89
CA VAL A 5 33.19 8.33 -3.44
C VAL A 5 32.03 7.38 -3.07
N PHE A 6 30.82 7.87 -2.82
CA PHE A 6 29.64 7.01 -2.53
C PHE A 6 29.00 6.38 -3.76
N LYS A 7 29.51 6.63 -4.98
CA LYS A 7 29.04 5.99 -6.23
C LYS A 7 29.60 4.59 -6.48
N SER A 8 30.37 4.01 -5.56
CA SER A 8 31.07 2.73 -5.78
C SER A 8 30.34 1.49 -5.24
N PHE A 9 29.15 1.64 -4.65
CA PHE A 9 28.32 0.49 -4.26
C PHE A 9 26.99 0.51 -5.00
N PRO A 10 26.50 -0.64 -5.50
CA PRO A 10 25.18 -0.70 -6.10
C PRO A 10 24.15 -0.28 -5.04
N ASP A 11 23.44 0.81 -5.31
CA ASP A 11 22.36 1.27 -4.45
C ASP A 11 21.19 0.29 -4.56
N ASN A 12 21.18 -0.70 -3.68
CA ASN A 12 20.16 -1.74 -3.60
C ASN A 12 18.90 -1.26 -2.84
N LYS A 13 18.78 0.03 -2.53
CA LYS A 13 17.57 0.53 -1.89
C LYS A 13 16.38 0.39 -2.86
N PRO A 14 15.23 -0.13 -2.40
CA PRO A 14 14.03 -0.25 -3.23
C PRO A 14 13.57 1.07 -3.80
N ILE A 15 13.07 1.02 -5.04
CA ILE A 15 12.31 2.13 -5.62
C ILE A 15 10.96 2.20 -4.92
N SER A 16 10.63 3.37 -4.38
CA SER A 16 9.40 3.66 -3.65
C SER A 16 8.42 4.52 -4.44
N GLY A 17 8.90 5.21 -5.49
CA GLY A 17 8.07 6.09 -6.31
C GLY A 17 8.52 6.15 -7.76
N LEU A 18 7.54 6.27 -8.65
CA LEU A 18 7.73 6.49 -10.08
C LEU A 18 6.88 7.68 -10.53
N CYS A 19 7.42 8.53 -11.41
CA CYS A 19 6.65 9.56 -12.10
C CYS A 19 7.21 9.82 -13.50
N ILE A 20 6.49 10.60 -14.30
CA ILE A 20 6.92 11.03 -15.64
C ILE A 20 6.98 12.55 -15.64
N VAL A 21 8.03 13.11 -16.25
CA VAL A 21 8.14 14.55 -16.52
C VAL A 21 8.24 14.83 -18.01
N GLU A 22 7.78 16.00 -18.42
CA GLU A 22 8.03 16.54 -19.77
C GLU A 22 9.42 17.19 -19.86
N ASP A 23 9.79 17.96 -18.84
CA ASP A 23 11.07 18.66 -18.74
C ASP A 23 11.93 18.06 -17.62
N ILE A 24 13.10 17.52 -17.98
CA ILE A 24 14.07 16.93 -17.03
C ILE A 24 14.47 17.94 -15.93
N THR A 25 14.54 19.23 -16.28
CA THR A 25 14.93 20.27 -15.32
C THR A 25 13.86 20.52 -14.25
N LYS A 26 12.63 20.07 -14.50
CA LYS A 26 11.50 20.13 -13.57
C LYS A 26 11.26 18.81 -12.84
N CYS A 27 12.25 17.91 -12.83
CA CYS A 27 12.20 16.68 -12.04
C CYS A 27 11.92 17.02 -10.56
N PRO A 28 10.91 16.41 -9.92
CA PRO A 28 10.62 16.65 -8.51
C PRO A 28 11.81 16.35 -7.61
N THR A 29 11.89 17.04 -6.47
CA THR A 29 12.92 16.78 -5.47
C THR A 29 12.80 15.34 -4.96
N GLY A 30 13.93 14.65 -4.80
CA GLY A 30 13.96 13.24 -4.38
C GLY A 30 13.74 12.24 -5.52
N TYR A 31 13.47 12.69 -6.74
CA TYR A 31 13.40 11.86 -7.94
C TYR A 31 14.65 12.05 -8.81
N ASN A 32 15.05 10.99 -9.51
CA ASN A 32 16.14 10.99 -10.47
C ASN A 32 15.60 10.60 -11.85
N PRO A 33 15.74 11.45 -12.88
CA PRO A 33 15.26 11.16 -14.22
C PRO A 33 16.19 10.21 -14.96
N ILE A 34 15.62 9.23 -15.68
CA ILE A 34 16.34 8.42 -16.66
C ILE A 34 16.39 9.22 -17.96
N SER A 35 17.40 10.07 -18.10
CA SER A 35 17.56 10.93 -19.29
C SER A 35 18.34 10.26 -20.42
N LYS A 36 19.06 9.17 -20.13
CA LYS A 36 19.94 8.49 -21.08
C LYS A 36 19.76 6.98 -21.06
N THR A 37 19.93 6.35 -22.21
CA THR A 37 19.94 4.88 -22.31
C THR A 37 21.24 4.31 -21.77
N HIS A 38 21.14 3.15 -21.13
CA HIS A 38 22.28 2.53 -20.46
C HIS A 38 23.32 1.96 -21.44
N ASP A 39 22.93 1.60 -22.66
CA ASP A 39 23.79 0.94 -23.64
C ASP A 39 24.59 1.90 -24.55
N GLN A 40 24.02 3.05 -24.88
CA GLN A 40 24.59 3.97 -25.88
C GLN A 40 24.58 5.44 -25.41
N ASP A 41 24.22 5.72 -24.16
CA ASP A 41 24.09 7.08 -23.62
C ASP A 41 23.21 8.01 -24.49
N SER A 42 22.27 7.42 -25.24
CA SER A 42 21.35 8.13 -26.15
C SER A 42 20.17 8.71 -25.37
N ASP A 43 19.47 9.70 -25.92
CA ASP A 43 18.26 10.30 -25.30
C ASP A 43 17.24 9.20 -24.95
N ALA A 44 16.81 9.13 -23.69
CA ALA A 44 15.86 8.13 -23.20
C ALA A 44 14.40 8.66 -23.21
N ASP A 45 14.07 9.46 -24.21
CA ASP A 45 12.73 10.01 -24.40
C ASP A 45 11.72 8.89 -24.68
N LEU A 46 10.75 8.73 -23.78
CA LEU A 46 9.67 7.74 -23.89
C LEU A 46 8.51 8.23 -24.74
N HIS A 47 8.55 9.49 -25.20
CA HIS A 47 7.56 10.01 -26.12
C HIS A 47 7.76 9.39 -27.50
N MET A 48 6.82 8.55 -27.92
CA MET A 48 6.83 8.03 -29.28
C MET A 48 6.46 9.17 -30.25
N GLN A 49 7.46 9.73 -30.92
CA GLN A 49 7.26 10.67 -32.01
C GLN A 49 6.86 9.90 -33.27
N SER A 50 5.65 10.13 -33.76
CA SER A 50 5.34 9.73 -35.14
C SER A 50 6.02 10.72 -36.09
N TRP A 51 6.63 10.24 -37.18
CA TRP A 51 7.21 11.08 -38.23
C TRP A 51 6.26 12.20 -38.66
N LYS A 52 4.96 11.90 -38.78
CA LYS A 52 3.93 12.89 -39.16
C LYS A 52 3.87 14.03 -38.15
N GLU A 53 3.94 13.70 -36.86
CA GLU A 53 3.72 14.63 -35.77
C GLU A 53 4.92 15.58 -35.53
N SER A 54 6.14 15.09 -35.79
CA SER A 54 7.35 15.92 -35.78
C SER A 54 7.29 17.03 -36.85
N VAL A 55 6.70 16.73 -38.01
CA VAL A 55 6.58 17.68 -39.13
C VAL A 55 5.47 18.73 -38.90
N PHE A 56 4.35 18.36 -38.27
CA PHE A 56 3.20 19.27 -38.12
C PHE A 56 3.22 20.13 -36.85
N ILE A 57 3.80 19.66 -35.74
CA ILE A 57 3.66 20.33 -34.43
C ILE A 57 4.82 21.30 -34.15
N GLY A 58 5.96 21.18 -34.84
CA GLY A 58 7.12 22.09 -34.69
C GLY A 58 7.74 22.14 -33.29
N ARG A 59 7.16 21.46 -32.30
CA ARG A 59 7.57 21.40 -30.90
C ARG A 59 7.91 19.96 -30.54
N LYS A 60 9.15 19.72 -30.08
CA LYS A 60 9.55 18.45 -29.49
C LYS A 60 8.79 18.28 -28.18
N ILE A 61 7.93 17.28 -28.11
CA ILE A 61 7.35 16.81 -26.85
C ILE A 61 8.23 15.67 -26.38
N SER A 62 8.64 15.70 -25.11
CA SER A 62 9.47 14.67 -24.50
C SER A 62 8.83 14.15 -23.22
N ARG A 63 9.17 12.90 -22.85
CA ARG A 63 8.67 12.22 -21.65
C ARG A 63 9.80 11.41 -21.04
N TYR A 64 10.13 11.69 -19.79
CA TYR A 64 11.20 11.01 -19.06
C TYR A 64 10.66 10.34 -17.81
N LEU A 65 11.00 9.06 -17.62
CA LEU A 65 10.71 8.31 -16.40
C LEU A 65 11.63 8.78 -15.28
N CYS A 66 11.08 9.04 -14.11
CA CYS A 66 11.83 9.43 -12.93
C CYS A 66 11.60 8.44 -11.79
N LEU A 67 12.68 8.10 -11.10
CA LEU A 67 12.72 7.11 -10.04
C LEU A 67 12.98 7.79 -8.70
N SER A 68 12.25 7.41 -7.67
CA SER A 68 12.61 7.77 -6.30
C SER A 68 12.78 6.54 -5.42
N LYS A 69 13.74 6.64 -4.50
CA LYS A 69 14.00 5.69 -3.42
C LYS A 69 13.73 6.30 -2.05
N THR A 70 13.23 7.53 -1.99
CA THR A 70 12.90 8.26 -0.76
C THR A 70 11.46 8.74 -0.75
N GLU A 71 10.95 9.14 -1.92
CA GLU A 71 9.59 9.62 -2.13
C GLU A 71 8.66 8.48 -2.57
N GLY A 72 7.35 8.68 -2.38
CA GLY A 72 6.31 7.73 -2.75
C GLY A 72 5.31 7.53 -1.62
N ILE A 73 4.52 6.45 -1.71
CA ILE A 73 3.59 6.07 -0.64
C ILE A 73 4.41 5.45 0.50
N SER A 74 4.26 5.98 1.72
CA SER A 74 4.99 5.50 2.90
C SER A 74 4.85 3.99 3.07
N ASP A 75 5.95 3.31 3.33
CA ASP A 75 6.04 1.85 3.49
C ASP A 75 5.67 1.01 2.28
N TYR A 76 5.46 1.60 1.09
CA TYR A 76 5.29 0.87 -0.16
C TYR A 76 6.53 0.94 -1.03
N ILE A 77 6.79 -0.15 -1.75
CA ILE A 77 7.89 -0.29 -2.70
C ILE A 77 7.39 -0.93 -3.99
N VAL A 78 8.07 -0.62 -5.08
CA VAL A 78 7.79 -1.18 -6.41
C VAL A 78 8.31 -2.60 -6.46
N VAL A 79 7.42 -3.56 -6.68
CA VAL A 79 7.77 -4.99 -6.75
C VAL A 79 7.74 -5.53 -8.17
N ASN A 80 6.92 -4.96 -9.05
CA ASN A 80 6.78 -5.44 -10.41
C ASN A 80 6.47 -4.30 -11.38
N ILE A 81 6.91 -4.44 -12.62
CA ILE A 81 6.67 -3.50 -13.72
C ILE A 81 6.31 -4.31 -14.95
N ASN A 82 5.30 -3.84 -15.68
CA ASN A 82 4.90 -4.42 -16.94
C ASN A 82 4.61 -3.33 -17.98
N ILE A 83 4.51 -3.72 -19.25
CA ILE A 83 4.16 -2.83 -20.35
C ILE A 83 2.81 -3.27 -20.92
N ILE A 84 1.89 -2.33 -21.04
CA ILE A 84 0.57 -2.53 -21.64
C ILE A 84 0.34 -1.53 -22.77
N ASN A 85 -0.70 -1.76 -23.58
CA ASN A 85 -1.13 -0.74 -24.52
C ASN A 85 -1.77 0.45 -23.78
N GLU A 86 -1.71 1.64 -24.36
CA GLU A 86 -2.21 2.86 -23.71
C GLU A 86 -3.72 2.81 -23.40
N LYS A 87 -4.50 2.10 -24.22
CA LYS A 87 -5.96 1.94 -24.07
C LYS A 87 -6.37 0.71 -23.26
N GLU A 88 -5.40 -0.09 -22.82
CA GLU A 88 -5.64 -1.35 -22.11
C GLU A 88 -5.75 -1.10 -20.61
N CYS A 89 -6.62 -1.87 -19.95
CA CYS A 89 -6.73 -1.82 -18.50
C CYS A 89 -5.48 -2.45 -17.86
N PRO A 90 -4.92 -1.87 -16.78
CA PRO A 90 -3.82 -2.48 -16.08
C PRO A 90 -4.26 -3.80 -15.42
N PRO A 91 -3.37 -4.81 -15.30
CA PRO A 91 -3.66 -6.01 -14.52
C PRO A 91 -3.98 -5.69 -13.06
N ASP A 92 -4.65 -6.62 -12.37
CA ASP A 92 -5.04 -6.44 -10.97
C ASP A 92 -3.86 -6.06 -10.06
N GLY A 93 -4.06 -4.97 -9.31
CA GLY A 93 -3.06 -4.42 -8.40
C GLY A 93 -1.95 -3.60 -9.05
N TYR A 94 -1.99 -3.36 -10.37
CA TYR A 94 -1.07 -2.45 -11.04
C TYR A 94 -1.64 -1.03 -11.10
N CYS A 95 -0.75 -0.06 -10.88
CA CYS A 95 -1.00 1.37 -11.00
C CYS A 95 -0.48 1.90 -12.34
N LEU A 96 -1.09 2.99 -12.81
CA LEU A 96 -0.69 3.73 -14.00
C LEU A 96 -0.12 5.10 -13.63
N ILE A 97 0.65 5.69 -14.54
CA ILE A 97 1.12 7.08 -14.45
C ILE A 97 0.46 7.86 -15.60
N PRO A 98 -0.79 8.31 -15.48
CA PRO A 98 -1.55 8.81 -16.63
C PRO A 98 -1.03 10.15 -17.19
N ARG A 99 -0.44 10.98 -16.32
CA ARG A 99 -0.02 12.35 -16.64
C ARG A 99 1.37 12.66 -16.13
N THR A 100 1.99 13.65 -16.76
CA THR A 100 3.27 14.21 -16.32
C THR A 100 3.07 15.01 -15.04
N ILE A 101 4.01 14.89 -14.10
CA ILE A 101 3.89 15.53 -12.78
C ILE A 101 4.18 17.04 -12.85
N ASP A 102 4.95 17.49 -13.85
CA ASP A 102 5.40 18.88 -14.02
C ASP A 102 4.46 19.73 -14.88
N SER A 103 3.79 19.12 -15.86
CA SER A 103 2.97 19.84 -16.87
C SER A 103 1.52 19.36 -16.98
N ASP A 104 1.13 18.34 -16.20
CA ASP A 104 -0.20 17.73 -16.23
C ASP A 104 -0.66 17.28 -17.64
N GLN A 105 0.31 16.95 -18.49
CA GLN A 105 0.08 16.49 -19.86
C GLN A 105 -0.03 14.97 -19.90
N LYS A 106 -0.71 14.44 -20.92
CA LYS A 106 -0.76 12.97 -21.14
C LYS A 106 0.65 12.39 -21.21
N ALA A 107 0.93 11.37 -20.39
CA ALA A 107 2.26 10.78 -20.25
C ALA A 107 2.60 9.80 -21.39
N TRP A 108 1.61 9.06 -21.91
CA TRP A 108 1.81 7.95 -22.83
C TRP A 108 1.00 8.08 -24.14
N ARG A 109 1.33 7.26 -25.14
CA ARG A 109 0.63 7.25 -26.44
C ARG A 109 0.33 5.87 -27.00
N LYS A 110 1.37 5.08 -27.28
CA LYS A 110 1.18 3.75 -27.87
C LYS A 110 1.22 2.69 -26.79
N ARG A 111 2.34 2.66 -26.07
CA ARG A 111 2.55 1.79 -24.91
C ARG A 111 2.80 2.63 -23.67
N GLN A 112 2.41 2.06 -22.53
CA GLN A 112 2.61 2.66 -21.22
C GLN A 112 3.17 1.65 -20.24
N LEU A 113 3.92 2.19 -19.27
CA LEU A 113 4.39 1.43 -18.12
C LEU A 113 3.26 1.36 -17.09
N CYS A 114 3.03 0.16 -16.56
CA CYS A 114 2.26 -0.06 -15.34
C CYS A 114 3.14 -0.74 -14.29
N TYR A 115 2.87 -0.50 -13.01
CA TYR A 115 3.71 -1.00 -11.92
C TYR A 115 2.88 -1.43 -10.71
N LYS A 116 3.38 -2.41 -9.96
CA LYS A 116 2.74 -2.91 -8.74
C LYS A 116 3.51 -2.45 -7.51
N LEU A 117 2.77 -1.93 -6.54
CA LEU A 117 3.28 -1.57 -5.22
C LEU A 117 2.86 -2.62 -4.19
N THR A 118 3.76 -2.93 -3.26
CA THR A 118 3.49 -3.77 -2.09
C THR A 118 4.11 -3.13 -0.85
N ARG A 119 3.55 -3.40 0.33
CA ARG A 119 4.16 -2.97 1.58
C ARG A 119 5.54 -3.61 1.76
N LYS A 120 6.50 -2.84 2.27
CA LYS A 120 7.88 -3.32 2.55
C LYS A 120 7.90 -4.60 3.38
N SER A 121 7.05 -4.69 4.40
CA SER A 121 6.95 -5.86 5.29
C SER A 121 6.45 -7.14 4.60
N GLN A 122 5.80 -7.03 3.43
CA GLN A 122 5.20 -8.15 2.70
C GLN A 122 5.95 -8.47 1.40
N ALA A 123 6.91 -7.63 1.00
CA ALA A 123 7.66 -7.82 -0.22
C ALA A 123 8.77 -8.85 0.01
N THR A 124 8.86 -9.87 -0.84
CA THR A 124 9.98 -10.82 -0.87
C THR A 124 11.12 -10.35 -1.77
N PHE A 125 10.79 -9.49 -2.75
CA PHE A 125 11.72 -8.82 -3.64
C PHE A 125 11.22 -7.41 -3.93
N ALA A 126 12.16 -6.54 -4.31
CA ALA A 126 11.84 -5.19 -4.75
C ALA A 126 12.67 -4.81 -5.95
N ILE A 127 12.11 -3.95 -6.80
CA ILE A 127 12.83 -3.35 -7.91
C ILE A 127 13.72 -2.23 -7.35
N THR A 128 15.01 -2.30 -7.64
CA THR A 128 16.03 -1.37 -7.13
C THR A 128 16.58 -0.44 -8.21
N ASP A 129 16.45 -0.84 -9.48
CA ASP A 129 16.93 -0.06 -10.60
C ASP A 129 16.08 -0.32 -11.86
N ILE A 130 15.98 0.69 -12.72
CA ILE A 130 15.29 0.63 -14.01
C ILE A 130 16.18 1.29 -15.04
N ILE A 131 16.39 0.61 -16.16
CA ILE A 131 17.18 1.10 -17.29
C ILE A 131 16.40 1.01 -18.59
N LEU A 132 16.77 1.87 -19.53
CA LEU A 132 16.28 1.89 -20.90
C LEU A 132 17.46 1.59 -21.84
N LEU A 133 17.23 0.78 -22.87
CA LEU A 133 18.21 0.46 -23.91
C LEU A 133 17.69 0.93 -25.26
N SER A 134 18.54 1.56 -26.08
CA SER A 134 18.13 2.05 -27.41
C SER A 134 18.30 1.01 -28.51
N ARG A 135 19.33 0.16 -28.41
CA ARG A 135 19.68 -0.81 -29.46
C ARG A 135 19.53 -2.24 -28.99
N SER A 136 20.01 -2.55 -27.78
CA SER A 136 19.95 -3.92 -27.29
C SER A 136 18.52 -4.34 -26.97
N LYS A 137 18.15 -5.54 -27.44
CA LYS A 137 16.92 -6.25 -27.03
C LYS A 137 17.18 -7.31 -25.95
N LYS A 138 18.45 -7.50 -25.57
CA LYS A 138 18.87 -8.37 -24.47
C LYS A 138 19.14 -7.53 -23.22
N ALA A 139 18.63 -7.97 -22.08
CA ALA A 139 18.93 -7.34 -20.80
C ALA A 139 20.42 -7.54 -20.41
N PRO A 140 21.10 -6.51 -19.89
CA PRO A 140 22.42 -6.64 -19.27
C PRO A 140 22.39 -7.59 -18.06
N ASP A 141 23.57 -8.05 -17.65
CA ASP A 141 23.69 -8.97 -16.51
C ASP A 141 23.10 -8.36 -15.23
N GLY A 142 22.28 -9.16 -14.52
CA GLY A 142 21.57 -8.74 -13.33
C GLY A 142 20.29 -7.92 -13.57
N PHE A 143 19.95 -7.62 -14.82
CA PHE A 143 18.67 -7.00 -15.19
C PHE A 143 17.72 -8.01 -15.84
N ASN A 144 16.43 -7.85 -15.56
CA ASN A 144 15.33 -8.57 -16.17
C ASN A 144 14.76 -7.73 -17.32
N LEU A 145 14.49 -8.39 -18.45
CA LEU A 145 13.84 -7.77 -19.60
C LEU A 145 12.33 -7.66 -19.38
N VAL A 146 11.77 -6.46 -19.58
CA VAL A 146 10.30 -6.26 -19.59
C VAL A 146 9.78 -6.29 -21.03
N GLY A 147 10.38 -5.50 -21.91
CA GLY A 147 10.00 -5.45 -23.32
C GLY A 147 10.15 -4.08 -23.96
N ASP A 148 9.55 -3.92 -25.15
CA ASP A 148 9.61 -2.68 -25.93
C ASP A 148 8.57 -1.65 -25.44
N LEU A 149 9.08 -0.49 -25.05
CA LEU A 149 8.36 0.69 -24.62
C LEU A 149 8.73 1.86 -25.55
N ASN A 150 7.89 2.08 -26.56
CA ASN A 150 7.99 3.21 -27.50
C ASN A 150 9.35 3.29 -28.24
N GLY A 151 9.93 2.15 -28.63
CA GLY A 151 11.21 2.08 -29.35
C GLY A 151 12.43 1.92 -28.45
N LEU A 152 12.26 2.07 -27.14
CA LEU A 152 13.27 1.72 -26.14
C LEU A 152 12.94 0.39 -25.49
N THR A 153 13.97 -0.34 -25.05
CA THR A 153 13.80 -1.59 -24.30
C THR A 153 13.87 -1.28 -22.81
N LEU A 154 12.81 -1.59 -22.06
CA LEU A 154 12.76 -1.44 -20.61
C LEU A 154 13.29 -2.69 -19.92
N CYS A 155 14.22 -2.50 -18.99
CA CYS A 155 14.73 -3.55 -18.11
C CYS A 155 14.73 -3.06 -16.65
N TYR A 156 14.62 -3.98 -15.69
CA TYR A 156 14.71 -3.65 -14.27
C TYR A 156 15.60 -4.62 -13.51
N LYS A 157 16.18 -4.17 -12.40
CA LYS A 157 16.91 -5.02 -11.45
C LYS A 157 16.09 -5.22 -10.20
N THR A 158 16.09 -6.44 -9.69
CA THR A 158 15.45 -6.79 -8.40
C THR A 158 16.50 -7.14 -7.36
N SER A 159 16.13 -6.96 -6.10
CA SER A 159 16.87 -7.50 -4.96
C SER A 159 15.91 -8.18 -3.98
N PRO A 160 16.32 -9.28 -3.32
CA PRO A 160 15.57 -9.85 -2.22
C PRO A 160 15.35 -8.81 -1.12
N GLN A 161 14.17 -8.81 -0.52
CA GLN A 161 13.87 -8.01 0.66
C GLN A 161 13.85 -8.95 1.85
N THR A 162 14.63 -8.61 2.88
CA THR A 162 14.44 -9.21 4.19
C THR A 162 13.22 -8.54 4.81
N PRO A 163 12.15 -9.27 5.16
CA PRO A 163 11.11 -8.71 6.01
C PRO A 163 11.81 -8.21 7.27
N ASP A 164 11.61 -6.96 7.65
CA ASP A 164 11.98 -6.49 8.98
C ASP A 164 11.17 -7.34 9.97
N ASN A 165 11.76 -8.45 10.41
CA ASN A 165 11.31 -9.18 11.59
C ASN A 165 11.58 -8.26 12.77
N VAL A 166 10.70 -7.29 12.99
CA VAL A 166 10.55 -6.69 14.31
C VAL A 166 10.25 -7.86 15.23
N PRO A 167 11.08 -8.15 16.25
CA PRO A 167 10.74 -9.18 17.21
C PRO A 167 9.41 -8.76 17.83
N LEU A 168 8.35 -9.54 17.60
CA LEU A 168 7.17 -9.47 18.43
C LEU A 168 7.65 -9.56 19.88
N PRO A 169 7.27 -8.63 20.78
CA PRO A 169 7.60 -8.79 22.19
C PRO A 169 7.06 -10.15 22.62
N SER A 170 7.96 -11.04 23.04
CA SER A 170 7.60 -12.37 23.51
C SER A 170 6.71 -12.21 24.74
N LEU A 171 5.41 -12.48 24.59
CA LEU A 171 4.53 -12.69 25.73
C LEU A 171 4.96 -14.01 26.38
N ASN A 172 5.77 -13.89 27.42
CA ASN A 172 6.33 -15.00 28.18
C ASN A 172 5.25 -15.62 29.09
N TYR A 173 4.26 -16.28 28.49
CA TYR A 173 3.35 -17.17 29.21
C TYR A 173 3.76 -18.60 28.89
N GLY A 174 4.74 -19.12 29.64
CA GLY A 174 5.16 -20.51 29.53
C GLY A 174 4.09 -21.45 30.10
N LEU A 175 3.47 -22.26 29.25
CA LEU A 175 2.66 -23.41 29.62
C LEU A 175 3.46 -24.70 29.37
N THR A 176 4.55 -24.89 30.10
CA THR A 176 5.30 -26.16 30.08
C THR A 176 5.40 -26.73 31.49
N PRO A 177 4.87 -27.94 31.75
CA PRO A 177 5.02 -28.60 33.03
C PRO A 177 6.42 -29.21 33.11
N THR A 178 7.25 -28.75 34.04
CA THR A 178 8.52 -29.39 34.40
C THR A 178 8.48 -29.85 35.87
N PRO A 179 9.01 -31.04 36.18
CA PRO A 179 8.95 -31.60 37.53
C PRO A 179 9.95 -30.90 38.45
N SER A 180 9.46 -30.41 39.59
CA SER A 180 10.24 -29.73 40.61
C SER A 180 10.96 -30.73 41.53
N THR A 181 12.29 -30.69 41.55
CA THR A 181 13.10 -31.16 42.68
C THR A 181 13.51 -29.95 43.52
N GLU A 182 13.30 -30.09 44.82
CA GLU A 182 13.46 -29.10 45.88
C GLU A 182 14.87 -28.47 45.92
N HIS A 183 14.97 -27.15 46.14
CA HIS A 183 15.96 -26.55 47.03
C HIS A 183 15.58 -25.11 47.42
N ILE A 184 15.75 -24.83 48.72
CA ILE A 184 15.34 -23.66 49.50
C ILE A 184 16.12 -22.38 49.15
N PRO A 185 15.48 -21.18 49.08
CA PRO A 185 16.17 -19.91 49.23
C PRO A 185 15.91 -19.24 50.59
N LYS A 186 17.00 -18.76 51.22
CA LYS A 186 16.97 -17.88 52.40
C LYS A 186 16.81 -16.40 51.98
N SER A 187 15.79 -15.78 52.55
CA SER A 187 15.70 -14.40 53.09
C SER A 187 16.40 -13.23 52.36
N ASN A 188 15.62 -12.24 51.90
CA ASN A 188 15.47 -10.92 52.54
C ASN A 188 14.75 -9.91 51.62
N GLY A 189 13.73 -9.21 52.15
CA GLY A 189 13.42 -7.83 51.72
C GLY A 189 12.00 -7.49 51.24
N SER A 190 11.11 -7.18 52.19
CA SER A 190 10.05 -6.14 52.13
C SER A 190 8.82 -6.28 51.22
N LEU A 191 7.85 -7.04 51.76
CA LEU A 191 6.39 -6.85 51.81
C LEU A 191 5.74 -5.67 51.04
N SER A 192 5.01 -6.02 49.98
CA SER A 192 3.74 -5.37 49.63
C SER A 192 2.59 -6.18 50.26
N SER A 193 1.62 -5.49 50.82
CA SER A 193 0.48 -6.06 51.54
C SER A 193 -0.52 -6.74 50.61
N LEU A 194 -0.65 -8.06 50.72
CA LEU A 194 -1.83 -8.83 50.30
C LEU A 194 -2.76 -9.00 51.50
N PRO A 195 -4.10 -8.95 51.33
CA PRO A 195 -5.01 -9.56 52.29
C PRO A 195 -5.06 -11.07 52.02
N SER A 196 -4.92 -11.84 53.09
CA SER A 196 -4.98 -13.29 53.15
C SER A 196 -6.37 -13.79 53.55
N LEU A 197 -6.56 -15.11 53.34
CA LEU A 197 -7.69 -15.98 53.67
C LEU A 197 -8.82 -15.98 52.62
N GLU A 198 -9.36 -17.11 52.16
CA GLU A 198 -9.44 -18.44 52.78
C GLU A 198 -9.78 -19.51 51.73
N SER A 199 -9.46 -20.76 52.07
CA SER A 199 -9.70 -21.97 51.28
C SER A 199 -11.19 -22.26 51.10
N SER A 200 -11.65 -22.42 49.86
CA SER A 200 -12.77 -23.33 49.53
C SER A 200 -12.83 -23.61 48.03
N ALA A 201 -13.04 -24.89 47.70
CA ALA A 201 -12.88 -25.50 46.38
C ALA A 201 -14.00 -25.19 45.37
N ASN A 202 -14.51 -23.95 45.30
CA ASN A 202 -15.64 -23.57 44.43
C ASN A 202 -15.39 -22.29 43.60
N ALA A 203 -14.15 -22.03 43.18
CA ALA A 203 -13.78 -20.78 42.50
C ALA A 203 -13.93 -20.79 40.96
N LEU A 204 -14.81 -21.61 40.37
CA LEU A 204 -15.09 -21.57 38.92
C LEU A 204 -16.40 -20.84 38.55
N SER A 205 -17.15 -20.32 39.53
CA SER A 205 -18.47 -19.71 39.28
C SER A 205 -18.52 -18.18 39.36
N HIS A 206 -17.47 -17.50 39.85
CA HIS A 206 -17.56 -16.08 40.22
C HIS A 206 -16.75 -15.10 39.37
N ASP A 207 -16.00 -15.57 38.38
CA ASP A 207 -15.30 -14.66 37.46
C ASP A 207 -16.28 -13.89 36.56
N TYR A 208 -17.43 -14.49 36.23
CA TYR A 208 -18.47 -13.85 35.41
C TYR A 208 -19.14 -12.67 36.16
N ASP A 209 -19.41 -12.84 37.45
CA ASP A 209 -19.97 -11.78 38.30
C ASP A 209 -19.00 -10.61 38.50
N ARG A 210 -17.69 -10.91 38.53
CA ARG A 210 -16.65 -9.89 38.69
C ARG A 210 -16.48 -9.04 37.44
N LEU A 211 -16.64 -9.62 36.24
CA LEU A 211 -16.59 -8.90 34.96
C LEU A 211 -17.82 -8.02 34.70
N MET A 212 -18.99 -8.39 35.22
CA MET A 212 -20.22 -7.57 35.10
C MET A 212 -20.22 -6.32 36.00
N SER A 213 -19.31 -6.24 36.98
CA SER A 213 -19.16 -5.08 37.87
C SER A 213 -18.29 -3.95 37.29
N LEU A 214 -17.55 -4.21 36.20
CA LEU A 214 -16.70 -3.23 35.54
C LEU A 214 -17.51 -2.39 34.55
N LYS A 215 -18.44 -1.59 35.06
CA LYS A 215 -19.10 -0.54 34.27
C LYS A 215 -18.12 0.60 34.05
N PRO A 216 -17.90 1.08 32.81
CA PRO A 216 -17.09 2.26 32.57
C PRO A 216 -17.68 3.46 33.32
N THR A 217 -16.99 3.98 34.34
CA THR A 217 -17.44 5.16 35.11
C THR A 217 -17.25 6.48 34.35
N ARG A 218 -16.88 6.42 33.05
CA ARG A 218 -16.77 7.63 32.23
C ARG A 218 -18.18 8.02 31.75
N PRO A 219 -18.69 9.22 32.07
CA PRO A 219 -19.93 9.70 31.49
C PRO A 219 -19.83 9.65 29.96
N ALA A 220 -20.88 9.15 29.30
CA ALA A 220 -20.99 9.26 27.86
C ALA A 220 -20.83 10.74 27.45
N PRO A 221 -20.08 11.06 26.38
CA PRO A 221 -20.05 12.41 25.84
C PRO A 221 -21.49 12.89 25.61
N LYS A 222 -21.82 14.09 26.10
CA LYS A 222 -23.15 14.66 25.90
C LYS A 222 -23.41 14.75 24.41
N LEU A 223 -24.54 14.18 23.96
CA LEU A 223 -25.04 14.38 22.61
C LEU A 223 -25.16 15.90 22.36
N PRO A 224 -24.74 16.40 21.18
CA PRO A 224 -24.94 17.80 20.85
C PRO A 224 -26.44 18.13 20.95
N PRO A 225 -26.80 19.32 21.46
CA PRO A 225 -28.19 19.70 21.64
C PRO A 225 -28.93 19.65 20.30
N THR A 226 -30.04 18.93 20.29
CA THR A 226 -31.00 18.92 19.19
C THR A 226 -31.64 20.30 19.10
N TYR A 227 -31.02 21.19 18.34
CA TYR A 227 -31.67 22.42 17.92
C TYR A 227 -32.45 22.13 16.66
N SER A 228 -33.74 21.85 16.87
CA SER A 228 -34.77 22.33 15.96
C SER A 228 -34.55 23.82 15.71
N SER A 229 -34.48 24.17 14.42
CA SER A 229 -34.74 25.51 13.89
C SER A 229 -33.67 26.57 14.16
N SER A 230 -32.85 26.77 13.12
CA SER A 230 -32.47 28.08 12.57
C SER A 230 -31.64 29.06 13.42
N ASN A 231 -30.43 29.28 12.89
CA ASN A 231 -29.88 30.59 12.53
C ASN A 231 -29.11 31.41 13.59
N TYR A 232 -27.79 31.43 13.34
CA TYR A 232 -26.80 32.50 13.52
C TYR A 232 -26.03 32.62 14.85
N SER A 233 -24.73 32.34 14.69
CA SER A 233 -23.57 33.01 15.31
C SER A 233 -23.31 32.73 16.80
N THR A 234 -22.17 32.12 17.14
CA THR A 234 -20.84 32.76 17.18
C THR A 234 -19.74 31.74 17.50
N LEU A 235 -18.63 31.84 16.76
CA LEU A 235 -17.26 31.38 17.03
C LEU A 235 -16.94 29.86 17.03
N ASN A 236 -16.07 29.53 16.06
CA ASN A 236 -15.15 28.40 15.93
C ASN A 236 -15.57 27.23 15.02
N SER A 237 -14.69 27.00 14.02
CA SER A 237 -14.61 25.88 13.08
C SER A 237 -15.53 25.93 11.87
N TYR A 238 -15.04 26.56 10.79
CA TYR A 238 -15.56 26.33 9.45
C TYR A 238 -15.29 24.87 9.04
N GLN A 239 -16.31 24.02 9.11
CA GLN A 239 -16.30 22.70 8.48
C GLN A 239 -16.59 22.91 7.00
N GLY A 240 -15.61 22.65 6.13
CA GLY A 240 -15.62 23.02 4.69
C GLY A 240 -16.69 22.39 3.79
N LEU A 241 -17.76 21.84 4.37
CA LEU A 241 -18.89 21.22 3.66
C LEU A 241 -20.25 21.78 4.10
N GLU A 242 -20.29 22.74 5.05
CA GLU A 242 -21.52 23.36 5.50
C GLU A 242 -22.09 24.30 4.42
N GLY A 243 -23.25 23.95 3.86
CA GLY A 243 -23.93 24.73 2.81
C GLY A 243 -23.75 24.23 1.38
N ILE A 244 -23.03 23.13 1.14
CA ILE A 244 -23.00 22.48 -0.19
C ILE A 244 -24.20 21.53 -0.29
N PRO A 245 -25.17 21.75 -1.19
CA PRO A 245 -26.23 20.80 -1.42
C PRO A 245 -25.66 19.54 -2.09
N PHE A 246 -25.83 18.37 -1.46
CA PHE A 246 -25.47 17.08 -2.05
C PHE A 246 -26.48 16.71 -3.14
N VAL A 247 -26.28 17.24 -4.34
CA VAL A 247 -27.09 16.91 -5.51
C VAL A 247 -26.36 15.83 -6.31
N LEU A 248 -27.00 14.68 -6.51
CA LEU A 248 -26.51 13.64 -7.41
C LEU A 248 -26.34 14.24 -8.81
N ASN A 249 -25.20 13.98 -9.47
CA ASN A 249 -24.98 14.47 -10.84
C ASN A 249 -26.13 14.00 -11.74
N GLN A 250 -26.74 14.92 -12.49
CA GLN A 250 -27.88 14.63 -13.37
C GLN A 250 -27.56 13.54 -14.42
N ASN A 251 -26.29 13.34 -14.76
CA ASN A 251 -25.86 12.26 -15.65
C ASN A 251 -25.88 10.85 -15.00
N ILE A 252 -26.08 10.77 -13.68
CA ILE A 252 -26.23 9.55 -12.89
C ILE A 252 -27.72 9.32 -12.56
N SER A 253 -28.64 10.14 -13.08
CA SER A 253 -30.08 9.96 -12.87
C SER A 253 -30.49 8.53 -13.21
N MET A 254 -31.31 7.96 -12.33
CA MET A 254 -31.78 6.57 -12.29
C MET A 254 -32.60 6.12 -13.51
N GLU A 255 -32.08 6.29 -14.72
CA GLU A 255 -32.63 5.72 -15.96
C GLU A 255 -31.81 4.52 -16.45
N ASN A 256 -30.56 4.36 -15.98
CA ASN A 256 -29.74 3.20 -16.27
C ASN A 256 -30.05 2.00 -15.35
N LYS A 257 -31.27 1.46 -15.45
CA LYS A 257 -31.64 0.14 -14.89
C LYS A 257 -30.80 -1.02 -15.47
N SER A 258 -29.98 -0.77 -16.49
CA SER A 258 -29.12 -1.77 -17.14
C SER A 258 -27.86 -2.13 -16.33
N ILE A 259 -27.35 -1.24 -15.47
CA ILE A 259 -26.11 -1.48 -14.69
C ILE A 259 -26.32 -2.52 -13.58
N PHE A 260 -27.55 -2.70 -13.10
CA PHE A 260 -27.86 -3.63 -12.01
C PHE A 260 -28.21 -5.06 -12.47
N LYS A 261 -28.20 -5.35 -13.78
CA LYS A 261 -28.55 -6.70 -14.28
C LYS A 261 -27.46 -7.74 -14.05
N ASP A 262 -26.22 -7.31 -13.87
CA ASP A 262 -25.06 -8.19 -13.70
C ASP A 262 -24.63 -8.36 -12.22
N ILE A 263 -25.37 -7.76 -11.28
CA ILE A 263 -25.09 -7.93 -9.85
C ILE A 263 -25.81 -9.19 -9.36
N PRO A 264 -25.09 -10.20 -8.83
CA PRO A 264 -25.73 -11.38 -8.27
C PRO A 264 -26.64 -10.97 -7.11
N GLU A 265 -27.84 -11.56 -7.07
CA GLU A 265 -28.84 -11.28 -6.05
C GLU A 265 -28.31 -11.67 -4.66
N ILE A 266 -28.08 -10.67 -3.81
CA ILE A 266 -27.66 -10.89 -2.42
C ILE A 266 -28.86 -11.41 -1.65
N LYS A 267 -28.87 -12.72 -1.37
CA LYS A 267 -29.87 -13.33 -0.49
C LYS A 267 -29.57 -12.93 0.95
N ILE A 268 -30.53 -12.27 1.60
CA ILE A 268 -30.48 -12.01 3.03
C ILE A 268 -30.69 -13.34 3.74
N LYS A 269 -29.70 -13.77 4.53
CA LYS A 269 -29.74 -15.00 5.33
C LYS A 269 -29.76 -14.62 6.81
N THR A 270 -30.51 -15.39 7.61
CA THR A 270 -30.50 -15.25 9.07
C THR A 270 -29.25 -15.93 9.66
N ALA A 271 -28.96 -15.67 10.93
CA ALA A 271 -27.86 -16.34 11.63
C ALA A 271 -28.06 -17.88 11.64
N GLU A 272 -29.30 -18.33 11.81
CA GLU A 272 -29.66 -19.76 11.79
C GLU A 272 -29.40 -20.40 10.42
N ASP A 273 -29.71 -19.70 9.32
CA ASP A 273 -29.44 -20.18 7.97
C ASP A 273 -27.94 -20.37 7.72
N LEU A 274 -27.10 -19.48 8.25
CA LEU A 274 -25.64 -19.56 8.13
C LEU A 274 -25.07 -20.72 8.95
N ASP A 275 -25.58 -20.93 10.16
CA ASP A 275 -25.14 -22.01 11.04
C ASP A 275 -25.50 -23.39 10.51
N LEU A 276 -26.58 -23.51 9.73
CA LEU A 276 -26.96 -24.75 9.03
C LEU A 276 -26.12 -24.99 7.77
N GLU A 277 -25.92 -23.96 6.95
CA GLU A 277 -25.23 -24.08 5.66
C GLU A 277 -23.72 -24.28 5.79
N TYR A 278 -23.12 -23.65 6.80
CA TYR A 278 -21.67 -23.68 7.02
C TYR A 278 -21.29 -24.48 8.27
N ASN A 279 -22.17 -25.38 8.72
CA ASN A 279 -21.84 -26.31 9.81
C ASN A 279 -20.76 -27.29 9.36
N TYR A 280 -19.52 -27.01 9.76
CA TYR A 280 -18.38 -27.86 9.45
C TYR A 280 -18.16 -28.86 10.58
N SER A 281 -18.58 -30.13 10.38
CA SER A 281 -18.29 -31.19 11.34
C SER A 281 -16.83 -31.63 11.15
N PHE A 282 -15.99 -31.39 12.17
CA PHE A 282 -14.58 -31.78 12.19
C PHE A 282 -14.38 -33.32 12.26
N GLU A 283 -15.28 -34.10 11.68
CA GLU A 283 -15.24 -35.56 11.65
C GLU A 283 -14.17 -36.05 10.67
N GLN A 284 -13.94 -35.31 9.59
CA GLN A 284 -12.95 -35.64 8.58
C GLN A 284 -11.52 -35.47 9.10
N GLU A 285 -11.24 -34.49 9.98
CA GLU A 285 -9.90 -34.33 10.59
C GLU A 285 -9.65 -35.25 11.78
N ARG A 286 -10.70 -35.83 12.37
CA ARG A 286 -10.59 -36.76 13.51
C ARG A 286 -10.28 -38.21 13.11
N GLN A 287 -10.23 -38.52 11.81
CA GLN A 287 -9.91 -39.86 11.30
C GLN A 287 -8.41 -40.07 10.98
N VAL A 288 -7.51 -39.29 11.61
CA VAL A 288 -6.05 -39.45 11.46
C VAL A 288 -5.41 -39.99 12.74
#